data_AF-A0A067PMF5-F1
#
_entry.id   AF-A0A067PMF5-F1
#
_cell.length_a   1.000
_cell.length_b   1.000
_cell.length_c   1.000
_cell.angle_alpha   90.00
_cell.angle_beta   90.00
_cell.angle_gamma   90.00
#
_symmetry.space_group_name_H-M   'P 1'
#
loop_
_entity.id
_entity.type
_entity.pdbx_description
1 polymer ?
#
loop_
_entity_poly.entity_id
_entity_poly.type
_entity_poly.pdbx_seq_one_letter_code
_entity_poly.pdbx_strand_id
1 'polypeptide(L)'
;MRRRLRIGLVRGKDFITVETRPDCTLEEIEATDGKVLAYELEAILPALDEIEFGRYNWVHFIRNAKGGYRLVHKNTTLPSAKCPVWAPLVKESEIQVTRWLTPTTFEGYWGGEEVEVNVAWEEYNLMHIGYETTSHYHLRNLDVTIRFLAHIVRDGSIVGYMTEAQKGRELAMTDVEATFAALTKTLDHGFLYKWPHPRGFLVTDRGVVFVDMGAGVAPCGPGDWEAMGDEIKEAWDLTGDIFDELEAAEKRGRTIVMATEHYGPSLAFVVPTLPSIFRIILPDITQMAVFPILEWIGDQFDVTFLDGHSWRDSLSFVISEKDPSGNHRNRRMIAPPPRDSSTNHTLAPRHSESSDHRPVLKSAERPARSGKRTVKMLIQVHGTARPYRRPIGSGKVLLAPDALEEV
;
A
#
# COMPACT_ATOMS: atom_id res chain seq x y z
N MET A 1 8.26 -4.72 -29.89
CA MET A 1 7.58 -3.44 -29.58
C MET A 1 7.90 -3.11 -28.13
N ARG A 2 8.39 -1.90 -27.80
CA ARG A 2 8.72 -1.56 -26.40
C ARG A 2 7.42 -1.36 -25.60
N ARG A 3 7.22 -2.10 -24.50
CA ARG A 3 6.11 -1.87 -23.59
C ARG A 3 6.33 -0.57 -22.83
N ARG A 4 5.22 0.06 -22.45
CA ARG A 4 5.24 1.20 -21.54
C ARG A 4 5.11 0.66 -20.12
N LEU A 5 5.92 1.16 -19.21
CA LEU A 5 5.79 0.89 -17.78
C LEU A 5 4.94 2.01 -17.17
N ARG A 6 3.99 1.64 -16.32
CA ARG A 6 3.13 2.58 -15.60
C ARG A 6 3.35 2.41 -14.10
N ILE A 7 3.55 3.52 -13.41
CA ILE A 7 3.85 3.55 -11.98
C ILE A 7 2.85 4.51 -11.32
N GLY A 8 2.14 4.03 -10.30
CA GLY A 8 1.30 4.89 -9.47
C GLY A 8 2.15 5.64 -8.45
N LEU A 9 1.97 6.96 -8.32
CA LEU A 9 2.59 7.75 -7.27
C LEU A 9 1.52 8.44 -6.43
N VAL A 10 1.75 8.54 -5.13
CA VAL A 10 0.86 9.22 -4.19
C VAL A 10 1.58 10.33 -3.42
N ARG A 11 0.94 11.49 -3.31
CA ARG A 11 1.40 12.59 -2.45
C ARG A 11 0.24 13.13 -1.63
N GLY A 12 0.24 12.84 -0.34
CA GLY A 12 -0.89 13.15 0.53
C GLY A 12 -2.14 12.42 0.07
N LYS A 13 -3.14 13.17 -0.41
CA LYS A 13 -4.39 12.62 -0.96
C LYS A 13 -4.38 12.45 -2.48
N ASP A 14 -3.38 13.00 -3.16
CA ASP A 14 -3.35 13.06 -4.61
C ASP A 14 -2.62 11.84 -5.18
N PHE A 15 -3.19 11.24 -6.23
CA PHE A 15 -2.61 10.14 -7.00
C PHE A 15 -2.28 10.61 -8.41
N ILE A 16 -1.17 10.12 -8.97
CA ILE A 16 -0.81 10.35 -10.38
C ILE A 16 -0.16 9.11 -10.99
N THR A 17 -0.50 8.82 -12.24
CA THR A 17 0.17 7.78 -13.03
C THR A 17 1.38 8.35 -13.77
N VAL A 18 2.55 7.78 -13.53
CA VAL A 18 3.76 8.03 -14.33
C VAL A 18 3.90 6.94 -15.38
N GLU A 19 3.84 7.31 -16.65
CA GLU A 19 4.14 6.42 -17.76
C GLU A 19 5.56 6.66 -18.27
N THR A 20 6.39 5.62 -18.23
CA THR A 20 7.75 5.63 -18.76
C THR A 20 7.94 4.57 -19.84
N ARG A 21 9.00 4.70 -20.63
CA ARG A 21 9.42 3.71 -21.64
C ARG A 21 10.82 3.25 -21.29
N PRO A 22 10.97 2.12 -20.57
CA PRO A 22 12.27 1.56 -20.28
C PRO A 22 13.07 1.35 -21.56
N ASP A 23 14.39 1.54 -21.50
CA ASP A 23 15.29 1.26 -22.62
C ASP A 23 15.68 -0.23 -22.69
N CYS A 24 14.71 -1.09 -22.42
CA CYS A 24 14.84 -2.54 -22.46
C CYS A 24 13.61 -3.17 -23.12
N THR A 25 13.79 -4.38 -23.60
CA THR A 25 12.75 -5.24 -24.20
C THR A 25 11.88 -5.88 -23.12
N LEU A 26 10.77 -6.50 -23.53
CA LEU A 26 9.88 -7.21 -22.61
C LEU A 26 10.57 -8.40 -21.95
N GLU A 27 11.29 -9.19 -22.75
CA GLU A 27 12.07 -10.34 -22.27
C GLU A 27 13.10 -9.93 -21.22
N GLU A 28 13.72 -8.75 -21.39
CA GLU A 28 14.63 -8.19 -20.39
C GLU A 28 13.89 -7.72 -19.13
N ILE A 29 12.68 -7.15 -19.24
CA ILE A 29 11.88 -6.79 -18.06
C ILE A 29 11.50 -8.04 -17.27
N GLU A 30 11.04 -9.08 -17.96
CA GLU A 30 10.65 -10.34 -17.36
C GLU A 30 11.84 -11.07 -16.73
N ALA A 31 13.01 -11.04 -17.39
CA ALA A 31 14.23 -11.67 -16.87
C ALA A 31 14.92 -10.90 -15.74
N THR A 32 14.58 -9.63 -15.52
CA THR A 32 15.28 -8.76 -14.56
C THR A 32 14.61 -8.68 -13.20
N ASP A 33 13.50 -9.38 -12.98
CA ASP A 33 12.95 -9.57 -11.65
C ASP A 33 12.59 -8.28 -10.91
N GLY A 34 12.06 -7.31 -11.66
CA GLY A 34 11.72 -6.00 -11.11
C GLY A 34 12.90 -5.04 -10.95
N LYS A 35 14.14 -5.42 -11.30
CA LYS A 35 15.26 -4.45 -11.35
C LYS A 35 15.00 -3.31 -12.33
N VAL A 36 14.25 -3.56 -13.42
CA VAL A 36 13.83 -2.48 -14.33
C VAL A 36 12.94 -1.47 -13.61
N LEU A 37 12.01 -1.92 -12.76
CA LEU A 37 11.18 -1.01 -11.97
C LEU A 37 12.03 -0.17 -11.02
N ALA A 38 13.00 -0.79 -10.32
CA ALA A 38 13.94 -0.06 -9.47
C ALA A 38 14.73 1.00 -10.26
N TYR A 39 15.25 0.64 -11.43
CA TYR A 39 15.98 1.58 -12.32
C TYR A 39 15.10 2.73 -12.82
N GLU A 40 13.84 2.44 -13.18
CA GLU A 40 12.90 3.47 -13.59
C GLU A 40 12.53 4.40 -12.43
N LEU A 41 12.33 3.86 -11.23
CA LEU A 41 12.11 4.66 -10.04
C LEU A 41 13.31 5.57 -9.74
N GLU A 42 14.53 5.03 -9.72
CA GLU A 42 15.76 5.82 -9.51
C GLU A 42 15.87 7.01 -10.46
N ALA A 43 15.37 6.88 -11.68
CA ALA A 43 15.36 7.97 -12.65
C ALA A 43 14.20 8.95 -12.49
N ILE A 44 13.05 8.48 -11.99
CA ILE A 44 11.88 9.33 -11.69
C ILE A 44 12.11 10.11 -10.39
N LEU A 45 12.89 9.58 -9.45
CA LEU A 45 13.16 10.18 -8.15
C LEU A 45 13.58 11.67 -8.22
N PRO A 46 14.56 12.06 -9.06
CA PRO A 46 14.95 13.47 -9.18
C PRO A 46 13.88 14.38 -9.81
N ALA A 47 12.85 13.80 -10.43
CA ALA A 47 11.76 14.53 -11.09
C ALA A 47 10.51 14.68 -10.22
N LEU A 48 10.48 14.08 -9.02
CA LEU A 48 9.27 14.07 -8.17
C LEU A 48 8.79 15.48 -7.79
N ASP A 49 9.71 16.43 -7.59
CA ASP A 49 9.37 17.82 -7.25
C ASP A 49 8.80 18.59 -8.45
N GLU A 50 9.06 18.14 -9.68
CA GLU A 50 8.51 18.72 -10.91
C GLU A 50 7.13 18.14 -11.27
N ILE A 51 6.69 17.06 -10.61
CA ILE A 51 5.38 16.44 -10.84
C ILE A 51 4.28 17.26 -10.15
N GLU A 52 3.33 17.74 -10.94
CA GLU A 52 2.22 18.57 -10.47
C GLU A 52 1.03 17.72 -9.95
N PHE A 53 1.21 17.11 -8.78
CA PHE A 53 0.15 16.36 -8.06
C PHE A 53 -1.12 17.21 -7.84
N GLY A 54 -2.28 16.57 -7.95
CA GLY A 54 -3.60 17.19 -7.75
C GLY A 54 -4.10 18.05 -8.92
N ARG A 55 -3.20 18.46 -9.83
CA ARG A 55 -3.57 19.18 -11.07
C ARG A 55 -3.72 18.24 -12.26
N TYR A 56 -2.91 17.18 -12.30
CA TYR A 56 -2.94 16.17 -13.34
C TYR A 56 -3.04 14.77 -12.74
N ASN A 57 -3.71 13.87 -13.46
CA ASN A 57 -3.77 12.44 -13.11
C ASN A 57 -2.78 11.57 -13.90
N TRP A 58 -2.08 12.15 -14.88
CA TRP A 58 -1.11 11.44 -15.72
C TRP A 58 0.11 12.30 -16.03
N VAL A 59 1.29 11.68 -16.04
CA VAL A 59 2.53 12.29 -16.52
C VAL A 59 3.34 11.28 -17.33
N HIS A 60 3.81 11.68 -18.51
CA HIS A 60 4.78 10.88 -19.26
C HIS A 60 6.19 11.31 -18.87
N PHE A 61 6.98 10.36 -18.37
CA PHE A 61 8.39 10.53 -18.11
C PHE A 61 9.19 10.12 -19.35
N ILE A 62 9.78 11.09 -20.05
CA ILE A 62 10.49 10.88 -21.31
C ILE A 62 11.98 11.16 -21.11
N ARG A 63 12.81 10.13 -21.29
CA ARG A 63 14.28 10.28 -21.26
C ARG A 63 14.80 10.88 -22.56
N ASN A 64 15.75 11.80 -22.42
CA ASN A 64 16.50 12.36 -23.54
C ASN A 64 17.76 11.51 -23.78
N ALA A 65 18.16 11.32 -25.04
CA ALA A 65 19.38 10.59 -25.39
C ALA A 65 20.67 11.16 -24.79
N LYS A 66 20.65 12.42 -24.32
CA LYS A 66 21.77 13.11 -23.66
C LYS A 66 21.80 12.97 -22.13
N GLY A 67 20.99 12.08 -21.54
CA GLY A 67 20.99 11.83 -20.09
C GLY A 67 20.14 12.79 -19.25
N GLY A 68 19.17 13.48 -19.86
CA GLY A 68 18.15 14.28 -19.14
C GLY A 68 16.75 13.68 -19.27
N TYR A 69 15.73 14.37 -18.74
CA TYR A 69 14.33 13.96 -18.89
C TYR A 69 13.43 15.15 -19.26
N ARG A 70 12.20 14.83 -19.64
CA ARG A 70 11.09 15.78 -19.81
C ARG A 70 9.82 15.15 -19.28
N LEU A 71 9.06 15.91 -18.50
CA LEU A 71 7.72 15.55 -18.04
C LEU A 71 6.66 16.13 -19.00
N VAL A 72 5.69 15.31 -19.40
CA VAL A 72 4.50 15.76 -20.15
C VAL A 72 3.26 15.41 -19.34
N HIS A 73 2.70 16.43 -18.70
CA HIS A 73 1.50 16.32 -17.87
C HIS A 73 0.22 16.27 -18.73
N LYS A 74 -0.74 15.43 -18.33
CA LYS A 74 -2.01 15.26 -19.02
C LYS A 74 -3.11 14.88 -18.04
N ASN A 75 -4.34 15.30 -18.34
CA ASN A 75 -5.54 14.72 -17.76
C ASN A 75 -6.09 13.66 -18.71
N THR A 76 -6.09 12.41 -18.27
CA THR A 76 -6.64 11.26 -18.99
C THR A 76 -7.96 10.88 -18.36
N THR A 77 -9.02 10.88 -19.17
CA THR A 77 -10.33 10.35 -18.77
C THR A 77 -10.36 8.86 -19.02
N LEU A 78 -10.83 8.09 -18.04
CA LEU A 78 -11.09 6.67 -18.23
C LEU A 78 -12.49 6.46 -18.83
N PRO A 79 -12.70 5.43 -19.66
CA PRO A 79 -14.05 5.00 -19.98
C PRO A 79 -14.78 4.55 -18.70
N SER A 80 -16.11 4.52 -18.74
CA SER A 80 -16.89 4.02 -17.61
C SER A 80 -16.75 2.50 -17.49
N ALA A 81 -16.59 2.01 -16.27
CA ALA A 81 -16.65 0.58 -15.96
C ALA A 81 -18.00 0.01 -16.41
N LYS A 82 -17.97 -1.20 -16.99
CA LYS A 82 -19.17 -1.92 -17.44
C LYS A 82 -19.73 -2.69 -16.26
N CYS A 83 -20.71 -2.11 -15.56
CA CYS A 83 -21.34 -2.69 -14.39
C CYS A 83 -22.80 -2.26 -14.29
N PRO A 84 -23.65 -3.00 -13.56
CA PRO A 84 -24.98 -2.50 -13.22
C PRO A 84 -24.84 -1.25 -12.32
N VAL A 85 -25.82 -0.34 -12.36
CA VAL A 85 -25.85 0.85 -11.51
C VAL A 85 -27.07 0.75 -10.60
N TRP A 86 -26.85 0.41 -9.32
CA TRP A 86 -27.92 0.23 -8.33
C TRP A 86 -27.68 0.97 -7.02
N ALA A 87 -26.46 1.51 -6.82
CA ALA A 87 -26.11 2.33 -5.67
C ALA A 87 -25.96 3.81 -6.09
N PRO A 88 -25.89 4.75 -5.13
CA PRO A 88 -25.59 6.15 -5.43
C PRO A 88 -24.31 6.33 -6.25
N LEU A 89 -24.29 7.38 -7.07
CA LEU A 89 -23.09 7.84 -7.78
C LEU A 89 -22.43 8.94 -6.96
N VAL A 90 -21.23 8.69 -6.45
CA VAL A 90 -20.47 9.62 -5.60
C VAL A 90 -19.26 10.12 -6.38
N LYS A 91 -19.06 11.44 -6.44
CA LYS A 91 -17.83 11.97 -7.02
C LYS A 91 -16.66 11.64 -6.12
N GLU A 92 -15.56 11.15 -6.69
CA GLU A 92 -14.37 10.81 -5.92
C GLU A 92 -13.86 11.97 -5.04
N SER A 93 -13.99 13.21 -5.52
CA SER A 93 -13.60 14.42 -4.79
C SER A 93 -14.40 14.69 -3.50
N GLU A 94 -15.55 14.04 -3.34
CA GLU A 94 -16.39 14.14 -2.13
C GLU A 94 -15.85 13.26 -0.99
N ILE A 95 -14.88 12.39 -1.27
CA ILE A 95 -14.34 11.44 -0.30
C ILE A 95 -13.07 12.03 0.31
N GLN A 96 -13.03 12.07 1.63
CA GLN A 96 -11.83 12.48 2.35
C GLN A 96 -10.88 11.28 2.50
N VAL A 97 -9.84 11.23 1.68
CA VAL A 97 -8.80 10.21 1.78
C VAL A 97 -8.04 10.33 3.11
N THR A 98 -7.98 9.25 3.87
CA THR A 98 -7.19 9.16 5.12
C THR A 98 -5.91 8.36 4.91
N ARG A 99 -5.98 7.27 4.13
CA ARG A 99 -4.87 6.37 3.92
C ARG A 99 -4.99 5.62 2.59
N TRP A 100 -3.93 5.64 1.79
CA TRP A 100 -3.83 4.76 0.63
C TRP A 100 -3.34 3.37 1.04
N LEU A 101 -4.05 2.35 0.57
CA LEU A 101 -3.74 0.94 0.80
C LEU A 101 -3.03 0.34 -0.41
N THR A 102 -3.43 0.68 -1.63
CA THR A 102 -2.77 0.29 -2.88
C THR A 102 -2.87 1.45 -3.88
N PRO A 103 -2.33 1.35 -5.10
CA PRO A 103 -2.57 2.38 -6.12
C PRO A 103 -4.03 2.52 -6.53
N THR A 104 -4.84 1.48 -6.30
CA THR A 104 -6.28 1.45 -6.61
C THR A 104 -7.15 1.58 -5.38
N THR A 105 -6.65 1.25 -4.19
CA THR A 105 -7.46 1.19 -2.97
C THR A 105 -7.02 2.22 -1.93
N PHE A 106 -7.97 2.92 -1.33
CA PHE A 106 -7.73 3.78 -0.18
C PHE A 106 -8.88 3.74 0.82
N GLU A 107 -8.57 4.08 2.07
CA GLU A 107 -9.54 4.36 3.12
C GLU A 107 -9.82 5.86 3.17
N GLY A 108 -11.02 6.18 3.62
CA GLY A 108 -11.44 7.57 3.80
C GLY A 108 -12.66 7.74 4.67
N TYR A 109 -13.17 8.97 4.67
CA TYR A 109 -14.47 9.32 5.22
C TYR A 109 -15.40 9.81 4.12
N TRP A 110 -16.64 9.32 4.14
CA TRP A 110 -17.73 9.82 3.31
C TRP A 110 -19.02 9.84 4.13
N GLY A 111 -19.74 10.96 4.14
CA GLY A 111 -20.97 11.09 4.93
C GLY A 111 -20.78 10.94 6.45
N GLY A 112 -19.56 11.08 6.97
CA GLY A 112 -19.23 10.84 8.38
C GLY A 112 -18.96 9.38 8.75
N GLU A 113 -19.00 8.45 7.79
CA GLU A 113 -18.68 7.04 7.97
C GLU A 113 -17.27 6.72 7.41
N GLU A 114 -16.59 5.74 8.02
CA GLU A 114 -15.34 5.19 7.50
C GLU A 114 -15.64 4.26 6.32
N VAL A 115 -14.94 4.48 5.22
CA VAL A 115 -15.15 3.77 3.97
C VAL A 115 -13.84 3.23 3.41
N GLU A 116 -13.95 2.15 2.66
CA GLU A 116 -12.90 1.70 1.76
C GLU A 116 -13.35 1.93 0.32
N VAL A 117 -12.43 2.39 -0.51
CA VAL A 117 -12.70 2.83 -1.88
C VAL A 117 -11.69 2.18 -2.81
N ASN A 118 -12.20 1.56 -3.87
CA ASN A 118 -11.38 1.03 -4.95
C ASN A 118 -11.66 1.81 -6.24
N VAL A 119 -10.64 2.39 -6.84
CA VAL A 119 -10.67 3.18 -8.08
C VAL A 119 -9.69 2.64 -9.11
N ALA A 120 -10.17 2.54 -10.33
CA ALA A 120 -9.36 2.31 -11.50
C ALA A 120 -8.56 3.58 -11.84
N TRP A 121 -7.29 3.39 -12.19
CA TRP A 121 -6.43 4.42 -12.77
C TRP A 121 -5.99 4.09 -14.20
N GLU A 122 -6.24 2.85 -14.66
CA GLU A 122 -6.14 2.44 -16.06
C GLU A 122 -7.30 1.55 -16.49
N GLU A 123 -7.46 1.37 -17.81
CA GLU A 123 -8.56 0.60 -18.40
C GLU A 123 -8.61 -0.86 -17.94
N TYR A 124 -7.45 -1.46 -17.66
CA TYR A 124 -7.40 -2.82 -17.15
C TYR A 124 -8.08 -2.96 -15.78
N ASN A 125 -7.90 -1.98 -14.88
CA ASN A 125 -8.56 -2.00 -13.57
C ASN A 125 -10.07 -1.83 -13.69
N LEU A 126 -10.59 -1.17 -14.73
CA LEU A 126 -12.05 -1.00 -14.90
C LEU A 126 -12.77 -2.34 -15.08
N MET A 127 -12.10 -3.33 -15.65
CA MET A 127 -12.64 -4.68 -15.75
C MET A 127 -12.85 -5.28 -14.35
N HIS A 128 -11.86 -5.13 -13.46
CA HIS A 128 -11.94 -5.58 -12.06
C HIS A 128 -13.02 -4.84 -11.28
N ILE A 129 -13.12 -3.51 -11.44
CA ILE A 129 -14.24 -2.73 -10.90
C ILE A 129 -15.57 -3.29 -11.39
N GLY A 130 -15.69 -3.59 -12.69
CA GLY A 130 -16.89 -4.18 -13.27
C GLY A 130 -17.28 -5.51 -12.64
N TYR A 131 -16.30 -6.39 -12.45
CA TYR A 131 -16.50 -7.70 -11.83
C TYR A 131 -16.89 -7.61 -10.36
N GLU A 132 -16.14 -6.88 -9.54
CA GLU A 132 -16.42 -6.74 -8.11
C GLU A 132 -17.81 -6.14 -7.86
N THR A 133 -18.12 -5.09 -8.62
CA THR A 133 -19.42 -4.41 -8.58
C THR A 133 -20.51 -5.44 -8.95
N THR A 134 -20.36 -6.18 -10.05
CA THR A 134 -21.33 -7.21 -10.44
C THR A 134 -21.51 -8.31 -9.37
N SER A 135 -20.43 -8.73 -8.70
CA SER A 135 -20.48 -9.68 -7.59
C SER A 135 -21.31 -9.14 -6.41
N HIS A 136 -21.05 -7.90 -5.97
CA HIS A 136 -21.86 -7.24 -4.94
C HIS A 136 -23.33 -7.06 -5.36
N TYR A 137 -23.59 -6.78 -6.64
CA TYR A 137 -24.95 -6.71 -7.14
C TYR A 137 -25.66 -8.04 -6.98
N HIS A 138 -25.04 -9.15 -7.38
CA HIS A 138 -25.64 -10.48 -7.30
C HIS A 138 -25.94 -10.90 -5.86
N LEU A 139 -25.02 -10.62 -4.94
CA LEU A 139 -25.14 -11.02 -3.54
C LEU A 139 -25.88 -10.00 -2.67
N ARG A 140 -26.44 -8.93 -3.27
CA ARG A 140 -27.22 -7.94 -2.53
C ARG A 140 -28.40 -8.62 -1.83
N ASN A 141 -28.60 -8.29 -0.56
CA ASN A 141 -29.62 -8.86 0.35
C ASN A 141 -29.33 -10.26 0.90
N LEU A 142 -28.14 -10.83 0.68
CA LEU A 142 -27.78 -12.13 1.28
C LEU A 142 -26.99 -12.00 2.58
N ASP A 143 -26.60 -10.79 3.00
CA ASP A 143 -25.76 -10.54 4.19
C ASP A 143 -24.46 -11.38 4.23
N VAL A 144 -23.95 -11.79 3.06
CA VAL A 144 -22.69 -12.54 2.90
C VAL A 144 -21.58 -11.66 2.30
N THR A 145 -21.77 -10.35 2.19
CA THR A 145 -20.73 -9.43 1.71
C THR A 145 -20.60 -8.23 2.65
N ILE A 146 -19.46 -7.54 2.57
CA ILE A 146 -19.37 -6.18 3.08
C ILE A 146 -20.39 -5.27 2.36
N ARG A 147 -20.86 -4.24 3.05
CA ARG A 147 -21.91 -3.35 2.56
C ARG A 147 -21.36 -2.47 1.43
N PHE A 148 -21.94 -2.61 0.25
CA PHE A 148 -21.69 -1.72 -0.88
C PHE A 148 -22.40 -0.38 -0.67
N LEU A 149 -21.66 0.73 -0.71
CA LEU A 149 -22.18 2.05 -0.38
C LEU A 149 -22.45 2.91 -1.62
N ALA A 150 -21.54 2.93 -2.60
CA ALA A 150 -21.67 3.76 -3.78
C ALA A 150 -20.80 3.30 -4.95
N HIS A 151 -21.16 3.72 -6.16
CA HIS A 151 -20.23 3.76 -7.29
C HIS A 151 -19.44 5.07 -7.26
N ILE A 152 -18.15 4.99 -7.57
CA ILE A 152 -17.28 6.17 -7.64
C ILE A 152 -17.22 6.69 -9.06
N VAL A 153 -17.49 7.99 -9.20
CA VAL A 153 -17.51 8.70 -10.47
C VAL A 153 -16.38 9.71 -10.54
N ARG A 154 -15.65 9.69 -11.65
CA ARG A 154 -14.63 10.69 -12.03
C ARG A 154 -14.92 11.11 -13.46
N ASP A 155 -15.03 12.43 -13.69
CA ASP A 155 -15.32 13.01 -15.01
C ASP A 155 -16.57 12.43 -15.72
N GLY A 156 -17.58 12.03 -14.94
CA GLY A 156 -18.82 11.43 -15.46
C GLY A 156 -18.74 9.92 -15.76
N SER A 157 -17.58 9.30 -15.64
CA SER A 157 -17.37 7.86 -15.78
C SER A 157 -17.39 7.16 -14.42
N ILE A 158 -17.99 5.97 -14.32
CA ILE A 158 -17.80 5.09 -13.16
C ILE A 158 -16.38 4.55 -13.24
N VAL A 159 -15.56 4.90 -12.27
CA VAL A 159 -14.16 4.46 -12.19
C VAL A 159 -13.91 3.57 -10.99
N GLY A 160 -14.88 3.37 -10.11
CA GLY A 160 -14.65 2.63 -8.88
C GLY A 160 -15.92 2.28 -8.11
N TYR A 161 -15.72 1.74 -6.92
CA TYR A 161 -16.76 1.45 -5.96
C TYR A 161 -16.30 1.79 -4.54
N MET A 162 -17.25 1.92 -3.64
CA MET A 162 -17.03 2.20 -2.23
C MET A 162 -17.83 1.24 -1.38
N THR A 163 -17.18 0.67 -0.38
CA THR A 163 -17.75 -0.23 0.62
C THR A 163 -17.59 0.37 2.01
N GLU A 164 -18.28 -0.20 2.99
CA GLU A 164 -17.92 0.06 4.38
C GLU A 164 -16.46 -0.35 4.64
N ALA A 165 -15.79 0.36 5.54
CA ALA A 165 -14.43 -0.01 5.92
C ALA A 165 -14.40 -1.47 6.41
N GLN A 166 -13.45 -2.24 5.87
CA GLN A 166 -13.34 -3.66 6.17
C GLN A 166 -12.89 -3.88 7.61
N LYS A 167 -13.84 -4.20 8.49
CA LYS A 167 -13.64 -4.40 9.93
C LYS A 167 -13.96 -5.85 10.30
N GLY A 168 -12.93 -6.59 10.65
CA GLY A 168 -13.09 -7.98 11.06
C GLY A 168 -11.76 -8.61 11.43
N ARG A 169 -11.80 -9.92 11.64
CA ARG A 169 -10.63 -10.78 11.69
C ARG A 169 -10.68 -11.74 10.52
N GLU A 170 -9.60 -12.46 10.31
CA GLU A 170 -9.55 -13.49 9.27
C GLU A 170 -10.11 -14.81 9.75
N LEU A 171 -10.20 -15.74 8.81
CA LEU A 171 -10.56 -17.12 9.07
C LEU A 171 -9.57 -17.77 10.03
N ALA A 172 -10.12 -18.54 10.96
CA ALA A 172 -9.44 -19.49 11.81
C ALA A 172 -10.10 -20.87 11.64
N MET A 173 -9.47 -21.94 12.16
CA MET A 173 -10.03 -23.28 12.10
C MET A 173 -11.44 -23.40 12.73
N THR A 174 -11.79 -22.49 13.64
CA THR A 174 -13.13 -22.45 14.25
C THR A 174 -14.22 -21.94 13.31
N ASP A 175 -13.89 -21.40 12.14
CA ASP A 175 -14.83 -20.77 11.21
C ASP A 175 -15.24 -21.65 10.02
N VAL A 176 -14.77 -22.90 9.98
CA VAL A 176 -15.05 -23.86 8.90
C VAL A 176 -16.55 -23.94 8.61
N GLU A 177 -17.34 -24.24 9.64
CA GLU A 177 -18.79 -24.41 9.50
C GLU A 177 -19.47 -23.12 9.02
N ALA A 178 -19.10 -21.97 9.58
CA ALA A 178 -19.66 -20.67 9.19
C ALA A 178 -19.30 -20.28 7.74
N THR A 179 -18.12 -20.68 7.28
CA THR A 179 -17.65 -20.39 5.91
C THR A 179 -18.40 -21.21 4.88
N PHE A 180 -18.52 -22.53 5.11
CA PHE A 180 -19.34 -23.39 4.24
C PHE A 180 -20.82 -23.00 4.27
N ALA A 181 -21.34 -22.57 5.43
CA ALA A 181 -22.69 -22.05 5.52
C ALA A 181 -22.91 -20.79 4.65
N ALA A 182 -21.94 -19.87 4.59
CA ALA A 182 -22.00 -18.69 3.72
C ALA A 182 -21.97 -19.07 2.22
N LEU A 183 -21.15 -20.05 1.84
CA LEU A 183 -21.10 -20.59 0.47
C LEU A 183 -22.42 -21.28 0.08
N THR A 184 -22.94 -22.16 0.94
CA THR A 184 -24.23 -22.82 0.73
C THR A 184 -25.36 -21.80 0.62
N LYS A 185 -25.41 -20.79 1.50
CA LYS A 185 -26.39 -19.71 1.42
C LYS A 185 -26.35 -19.01 0.07
N THR A 186 -25.16 -18.80 -0.49
CA THR A 186 -24.98 -18.16 -1.80
C THR A 186 -25.51 -19.05 -2.92
N LEU A 187 -25.18 -20.35 -2.87
CA LEU A 187 -25.63 -21.35 -3.84
C LEU A 187 -27.15 -21.54 -3.82
N ASP A 188 -27.76 -21.60 -2.64
CA ASP A 188 -29.22 -21.71 -2.46
C ASP A 188 -29.98 -20.51 -3.07
N HIS A 189 -29.32 -19.36 -3.18
CA HIS A 189 -29.89 -18.16 -3.81
C HIS A 189 -29.52 -18.00 -5.28
N GLY A 190 -28.96 -19.04 -5.89
CA GLY A 190 -28.72 -19.09 -7.32
C GLY A 190 -27.37 -18.50 -7.75
N PHE A 191 -26.37 -18.48 -6.87
CA PHE A 191 -25.04 -17.93 -7.17
C PHE A 191 -23.92 -18.83 -6.66
N LEU A 192 -22.83 -18.96 -7.42
CA LEU A 192 -21.64 -19.70 -7.02
C LEU A 192 -20.48 -18.72 -6.80
N TYR A 193 -19.80 -18.81 -5.66
CA TYR A 193 -18.49 -18.17 -5.48
C TYR A 193 -17.39 -19.14 -5.94
N LYS A 194 -16.97 -19.01 -7.20
CA LYS A 194 -16.17 -19.97 -7.95
C LYS A 194 -14.70 -20.03 -7.53
N TRP A 195 -14.13 -18.92 -7.10
CA TRP A 195 -12.69 -18.82 -6.78
C TRP A 195 -12.46 -18.29 -5.36
N PRO A 196 -12.86 -19.06 -4.34
CA PRO A 196 -12.57 -18.70 -2.97
C PRO A 196 -11.05 -18.70 -2.77
N HIS A 197 -10.53 -17.71 -2.04
CA HIS A 197 -9.14 -17.64 -1.63
C HIS A 197 -9.07 -17.18 -0.18
N PRO A 198 -7.97 -17.43 0.56
CA PRO A 198 -7.90 -17.13 1.99
C PRO A 198 -8.24 -15.67 2.34
N ARG A 199 -7.82 -14.73 1.48
CA ARG A 199 -8.11 -13.29 1.63
C ARG A 199 -9.52 -12.85 1.20
N GLY A 200 -10.32 -13.75 0.62
CA GLY A 200 -11.65 -13.47 0.08
C GLY A 200 -12.75 -13.58 1.14
N PHE A 201 -12.35 -13.84 2.38
CA PHE A 201 -13.24 -14.00 3.53
C PHE A 201 -12.82 -13.07 4.66
N LEU A 202 -13.82 -12.49 5.32
CA LEU A 202 -13.66 -11.67 6.51
C LEU A 202 -14.66 -12.13 7.56
N VAL A 203 -14.19 -12.38 8.79
CA VAL A 203 -15.05 -12.71 9.93
C VAL A 203 -15.40 -11.43 10.67
N THR A 204 -16.67 -11.08 10.62
CA THR A 204 -17.23 -9.87 11.22
C THR A 204 -18.15 -10.22 12.39
N ASP A 205 -18.72 -9.22 13.05
CA ASP A 205 -19.80 -9.40 14.03
C ASP A 205 -21.08 -9.99 13.40
N ARG A 206 -21.24 -9.90 12.08
CA ARG A 206 -22.33 -10.53 11.30
C ARG A 206 -22.03 -11.96 10.87
N GLY A 207 -20.81 -12.47 11.11
CA GLY A 207 -20.35 -13.77 10.62
C GLY A 207 -19.34 -13.63 9.48
N VAL A 208 -19.17 -14.72 8.72
CA VAL A 208 -18.25 -14.77 7.56
C VAL A 208 -18.89 -14.05 6.39
N VAL A 209 -18.18 -13.06 5.84
CA VAL A 209 -18.56 -12.33 4.63
C VAL A 209 -17.46 -12.44 3.57
N PHE A 210 -17.86 -12.31 2.31
CA PHE A 210 -16.97 -12.27 1.17
C PHE A 210 -16.50 -10.84 0.88
N VAL A 211 -15.25 -10.75 0.45
CA VAL A 211 -14.51 -9.54 0.12
C VAL A 211 -13.61 -9.84 -1.08
N ASP A 212 -13.22 -8.81 -1.84
CA ASP A 212 -12.36 -8.96 -3.02
C ASP A 212 -12.79 -10.10 -3.96
N MET A 213 -14.10 -10.20 -4.24
CA MET A 213 -14.69 -11.34 -4.96
C MET A 213 -14.26 -11.40 -6.43
N GLY A 214 -13.86 -10.28 -7.01
CA GLY A 214 -13.53 -10.12 -8.42
C GLY A 214 -14.61 -10.69 -9.32
N ALA A 215 -14.19 -11.51 -10.29
CA ALA A 215 -15.09 -12.27 -11.18
C ALA A 215 -15.59 -13.58 -10.57
N GLY A 216 -15.37 -13.81 -9.28
CA GLY A 216 -15.63 -15.07 -8.61
C GLY A 216 -17.10 -15.39 -8.43
N VAL A 217 -18.03 -14.43 -8.50
CA VAL A 217 -19.46 -14.72 -8.34
C VAL A 217 -20.13 -14.91 -9.70
N ALA A 218 -20.64 -16.12 -9.93
CA ALA A 218 -21.37 -16.47 -11.14
C ALA A 218 -22.82 -16.87 -10.83
N PRO A 219 -23.81 -16.52 -11.68
CA PRO A 219 -25.14 -17.11 -11.60
C PRO A 219 -25.07 -18.64 -11.72
N CYS A 220 -25.74 -19.34 -10.82
CA CYS A 220 -25.82 -20.80 -10.74
C CYS A 220 -27.21 -21.16 -10.19
N GLY A 221 -28.24 -21.17 -11.04
CA GLY A 221 -29.60 -21.46 -10.60
C GLY A 221 -29.77 -22.92 -10.15
N PRO A 222 -30.83 -23.27 -9.40
CA PRO A 222 -31.09 -24.64 -8.97
C PRO A 222 -31.18 -25.66 -10.12
N GLY A 223 -31.54 -25.22 -11.32
CA GLY A 223 -31.56 -26.06 -12.52
C GLY A 223 -30.19 -26.26 -13.18
N ASP A 224 -29.18 -25.49 -12.78
CA ASP A 224 -27.84 -25.50 -13.37
C ASP A 224 -26.86 -26.35 -12.56
N TRP A 225 -27.24 -26.82 -11.37
CA TRP A 225 -26.34 -27.52 -10.45
C TRP A 225 -25.73 -28.79 -11.03
N GLU A 226 -26.48 -29.56 -11.80
CA GLU A 226 -25.96 -30.77 -12.46
C GLU A 226 -24.92 -30.42 -13.53
N ALA A 227 -25.15 -29.34 -14.28
CA ALA A 227 -24.22 -28.86 -15.30
C ALA A 227 -22.96 -28.20 -14.69
N MET A 228 -23.12 -27.56 -13.53
CA MET A 228 -22.05 -26.87 -12.80
C MET A 228 -21.43 -27.73 -11.68
N GLY A 229 -21.74 -29.04 -11.63
CA GLY A 229 -21.33 -29.91 -10.53
C GLY A 229 -19.83 -29.94 -10.30
N ASP A 230 -19.03 -29.93 -11.37
CA ASP A 230 -17.57 -29.88 -11.30
C ASP A 230 -17.07 -28.54 -10.72
N GLU A 231 -17.72 -27.43 -11.05
CA GLU A 231 -17.32 -26.09 -10.60
C GLU A 231 -17.74 -25.83 -9.15
N ILE A 232 -18.90 -26.36 -8.75
CA ILE A 232 -19.34 -26.37 -7.35
C ILE A 232 -18.35 -27.21 -6.53
N LYS A 233 -17.99 -28.40 -7.02
CA LYS A 233 -17.00 -29.25 -6.36
C LYS A 233 -15.64 -28.55 -6.25
N GLU A 234 -15.16 -27.93 -7.32
CA GLU A 234 -13.91 -27.17 -7.33
C GLU A 234 -13.91 -26.04 -6.29
N ALA A 235 -14.99 -25.24 -6.22
CA ALA A 235 -15.12 -24.17 -5.23
C ALA A 235 -15.10 -24.71 -3.78
N TRP A 236 -15.72 -25.86 -3.53
CA TRP A 236 -15.70 -26.51 -2.21
C TRP A 236 -14.33 -27.07 -1.86
N ASP A 237 -13.67 -27.73 -2.82
CA ASP A 237 -12.32 -28.27 -2.65
C ASP A 237 -11.33 -27.12 -2.35
N LEU A 238 -11.36 -26.03 -3.12
CA LEU A 238 -10.55 -24.84 -2.87
C LEU A 238 -10.80 -24.23 -1.48
N THR A 239 -12.05 -24.25 -1.01
CA THR A 239 -12.37 -23.79 0.35
C THR A 239 -11.81 -24.74 1.40
N GLY A 240 -11.85 -26.06 1.15
CA GLY A 240 -11.22 -27.07 1.99
C GLY A 240 -9.70 -26.86 2.10
N ASP A 241 -9.04 -26.62 0.97
CA ASP A 241 -7.59 -26.36 0.89
C ASP A 241 -7.19 -25.16 1.76
N ILE A 242 -8.00 -24.10 1.82
CA ILE A 242 -7.77 -22.94 2.72
C ILE A 242 -7.68 -23.42 4.17
N PHE A 243 -8.58 -24.28 4.62
CA PHE A 243 -8.58 -24.78 6.00
C PHE A 243 -7.48 -25.80 6.27
N ASP A 244 -7.11 -26.61 5.28
CA ASP A 244 -5.95 -27.50 5.39
C ASP A 244 -4.65 -26.69 5.56
N GLU A 245 -4.51 -25.58 4.85
CA GLU A 245 -3.39 -24.64 5.02
C GLU A 245 -3.40 -23.98 6.41
N LEU A 246 -4.58 -23.55 6.88
CA LEU A 246 -4.75 -22.97 8.22
C LEU A 246 -4.37 -23.97 9.32
N GLU A 247 -4.84 -25.22 9.23
CA GLU A 247 -4.51 -26.27 10.19
C GLU A 247 -3.00 -26.58 10.18
N ALA A 248 -2.41 -26.66 8.99
CA ALA A 248 -0.99 -26.94 8.82
C ALA A 248 -0.12 -25.85 9.45
N ALA A 249 -0.51 -24.58 9.36
CA ALA A 249 0.25 -23.51 9.97
C ALA A 249 -0.01 -23.34 11.48
N GLU A 250 -1.23 -23.63 11.98
CA GLU A 250 -1.47 -23.77 13.42
C GLU A 250 -0.59 -24.87 14.05
N LYS A 251 -0.49 -26.05 13.41
CA LYS A 251 0.38 -27.16 13.84
C LYS A 251 1.87 -26.79 13.90
N ARG A 252 2.31 -25.84 13.07
CA ARG A 252 3.68 -25.31 13.08
C ARG A 252 3.91 -24.28 14.20
N GLY A 253 2.91 -24.02 15.05
CA GLY A 253 2.95 -22.97 16.07
C GLY A 253 3.00 -21.57 15.44
N ARG A 254 2.66 -21.44 14.16
CA ARG A 254 2.53 -20.14 13.52
C ARG A 254 1.14 -19.65 13.87
N THR A 255 1.07 -18.57 14.65
CA THR A 255 -0.15 -17.76 14.62
C THR A 255 -0.25 -17.24 13.20
N ILE A 256 -1.17 -17.79 12.43
CA ILE A 256 -1.49 -17.25 11.14
C ILE A 256 -2.23 -15.96 11.42
N VAL A 257 -1.45 -14.92 11.53
CA VAL A 257 -1.93 -13.57 11.41
C VAL A 257 -1.96 -13.35 9.90
N MET A 258 -2.94 -13.80 9.13
CA MET A 258 -2.95 -13.31 7.73
C MET A 258 -3.14 -11.77 7.71
N ALA A 259 -3.53 -11.16 8.85
CA ALA A 259 -3.96 -9.79 8.99
C ALA A 259 -2.91 -8.95 9.70
N THR A 260 -2.36 -7.98 9.00
CA THR A 260 -2.24 -6.68 9.69
C THR A 260 -2.77 -5.51 8.89
N GLU A 261 -3.12 -5.73 7.63
CA GLU A 261 -3.91 -4.88 6.75
C GLU A 261 -4.35 -5.82 5.63
N HIS A 262 -5.59 -5.77 5.13
CA HIS A 262 -6.05 -6.60 4.00
C HIS A 262 -5.14 -6.49 2.75
N TYR A 263 -4.30 -5.46 2.76
CA TYR A 263 -3.15 -5.29 1.91
C TYR A 263 -1.92 -5.50 2.78
N GLY A 264 -1.47 -6.75 2.95
CA GLY A 264 -0.10 -7.04 3.43
C GLY A 264 0.88 -6.17 2.64
N PRO A 265 2.04 -5.78 3.23
CA PRO A 265 2.77 -4.56 2.90
C PRO A 265 2.57 -4.22 1.44
N SER A 266 1.64 -3.31 1.17
CA SER A 266 1.59 -2.64 -0.11
C SER A 266 3.05 -2.31 -0.38
N LEU A 267 3.55 -2.67 -1.55
CA LEU A 267 4.88 -2.28 -1.98
C LEU A 267 4.88 -0.76 -2.17
N ALA A 268 4.60 -0.03 -1.09
CA ALA A 268 4.53 1.37 -1.01
C ALA A 268 5.87 1.81 -0.47
N PHE A 269 6.80 2.07 -1.37
CA PHE A 269 8.00 2.77 -1.00
C PHE A 269 7.63 4.19 -0.60
N VAL A 270 7.59 4.48 0.69
CA VAL A 270 7.75 5.88 1.12
C VAL A 270 9.14 6.30 0.66
N VAL A 271 9.25 7.17 -0.34
CA VAL A 271 10.54 7.74 -0.74
C VAL A 271 10.76 8.97 0.11
N PRO A 272 11.70 8.92 1.06
CA PRO A 272 12.03 10.08 1.86
C PRO A 272 13.02 10.92 1.08
N THR A 273 12.54 11.88 0.30
CA THR A 273 13.32 13.09 0.06
C THR A 273 12.96 14.08 1.19
N LEU A 274 13.98 14.71 1.77
CA LEU A 274 13.90 15.61 2.94
C LEU A 274 12.73 16.63 2.87
N PRO A 275 12.41 17.29 3.99
CA PRO A 275 11.12 17.14 4.70
C PRO A 275 9.89 17.25 3.78
N SER A 276 9.64 16.23 2.96
CA SER A 276 8.47 16.20 2.07
C SER A 276 7.79 14.83 2.12
N ILE A 277 6.46 14.88 2.24
CA ILE A 277 5.56 13.80 2.62
C ILE A 277 5.18 13.00 1.35
N PHE A 278 6.12 12.26 0.76
CA PHE A 278 5.86 11.44 -0.44
C PHE A 278 5.65 9.96 -0.07
N ARG A 279 4.64 9.31 -0.67
CA ARG A 279 4.46 7.85 -0.63
C ARG A 279 4.44 7.31 -2.06
N ILE A 280 5.49 6.64 -2.51
CA ILE A 280 5.40 5.83 -3.73
C ILE A 280 4.60 4.59 -3.38
N ILE A 281 3.61 4.26 -4.21
CA ILE A 281 2.86 3.01 -4.09
C ILE A 281 3.11 2.25 -5.37
N LEU A 282 3.94 1.21 -5.32
CA LEU A 282 4.24 0.41 -6.49
C LEU A 282 2.93 -0.16 -7.06
N PRO A 283 2.88 -0.33 -8.40
CA PRO A 283 1.80 -1.07 -9.03
C PRO A 283 1.62 -2.44 -8.37
N ASP A 284 0.40 -2.96 -8.46
CA ASP A 284 0.11 -4.35 -8.17
C ASP A 284 1.03 -5.23 -9.04
N ILE A 285 2.10 -5.75 -8.43
CA ILE A 285 3.05 -6.65 -9.07
C ILE A 285 2.55 -8.09 -9.06
N THR A 286 1.30 -8.40 -8.74
CA THR A 286 0.79 -9.78 -8.85
C THR A 286 0.95 -10.37 -10.26
N GLN A 287 1.12 -9.53 -11.29
CA GLN A 287 1.48 -9.98 -12.65
C GLN A 287 2.99 -10.11 -12.94
N MET A 288 3.88 -9.63 -12.07
CA MET A 288 5.31 -9.87 -12.12
C MET A 288 5.68 -10.69 -10.89
N ALA A 289 5.80 -12.02 -11.06
CA ALA A 289 6.18 -13.00 -10.03
C ALA A 289 6.70 -12.36 -8.72
N VAL A 290 5.88 -12.40 -7.66
CA VAL A 290 6.06 -11.64 -6.41
C VAL A 290 7.38 -11.95 -5.69
N PHE A 291 7.85 -13.20 -5.78
CA PHE A 291 9.24 -13.53 -6.07
C PHE A 291 10.34 -12.54 -5.60
N PRO A 292 10.98 -11.79 -6.53
CA PRO A 292 12.40 -11.50 -6.31
C PRO A 292 12.73 -10.03 -6.09
N ILE A 293 11.73 -9.15 -6.00
CA ILE A 293 11.93 -7.79 -5.47
C ILE A 293 12.27 -7.86 -3.98
N LEU A 294 11.63 -8.77 -3.23
CA LEU A 294 11.92 -8.98 -1.81
C LEU A 294 13.26 -9.68 -1.59
N GLU A 295 13.62 -10.68 -2.40
CA GLU A 295 14.96 -11.27 -2.40
C GLU A 295 16.04 -10.24 -2.77
N TRP A 296 15.81 -9.38 -3.75
CA TRP A 296 16.77 -8.34 -4.14
C TRP A 296 16.98 -7.30 -3.05
N ILE A 297 15.92 -6.83 -2.37
CA ILE A 297 16.05 -5.97 -1.18
C ILE A 297 16.83 -6.73 -0.11
N GLY A 298 16.57 -8.02 0.09
CA GLY A 298 17.29 -8.83 1.06
C GLY A 298 18.79 -8.94 0.76
N ASP A 299 19.14 -9.22 -0.48
CA ASP A 299 20.53 -9.36 -0.96
C ASP A 299 21.30 -8.04 -0.93
N GLN A 300 20.65 -6.91 -1.24
CA GLN A 300 21.32 -5.59 -1.24
C GLN A 300 21.52 -5.03 0.17
N PHE A 301 20.64 -5.36 1.11
CA PHE A 301 20.62 -4.78 2.45
C PHE A 301 20.98 -5.76 3.57
N ASP A 302 21.33 -7.02 3.26
CA ASP A 302 21.63 -8.11 4.20
C ASP A 302 20.46 -8.36 5.17
N VAL A 303 19.24 -8.37 4.62
CA VAL A 303 17.98 -8.56 5.35
C VAL A 303 17.29 -9.83 4.84
N THR A 304 17.25 -10.89 5.64
CA THR A 304 16.53 -12.11 5.24
C THR A 304 15.02 -11.88 5.41
N PHE A 305 14.28 -11.85 4.31
CA PHE A 305 12.82 -11.82 4.32
C PHE A 305 12.30 -13.26 4.34
N LEU A 306 11.94 -13.74 5.53
CA LEU A 306 11.10 -14.94 5.68
C LEU A 306 9.65 -14.48 5.69
N ASP A 307 8.79 -15.21 4.96
CA ASP A 307 7.35 -15.01 4.87
C ASP A 307 6.72 -14.48 6.16
N GLY A 308 6.05 -13.33 6.06
CA GLY A 308 5.07 -12.83 7.04
C GLY A 308 5.61 -12.31 8.38
N HIS A 309 5.55 -10.98 8.54
CA HIS A 309 5.09 -10.21 9.72
C HIS A 309 6.00 -9.20 10.45
N SER A 310 5.29 -8.10 10.73
CA SER A 310 5.29 -7.17 11.88
C SER A 310 6.57 -6.48 12.31
N TRP A 311 6.67 -5.20 11.96
CA TRP A 311 7.49 -4.24 12.68
C TRP A 311 6.94 -2.84 12.38
N ARG A 312 5.99 -2.29 13.17
CA ARG A 312 5.65 -0.86 12.99
C ARG A 312 4.81 -0.09 14.00
N ASP A 313 4.80 -0.44 15.28
CA ASP A 313 4.19 0.48 16.27
C ASP A 313 5.13 1.59 16.78
N SER A 314 6.37 1.70 16.29
CA SER A 314 7.26 2.83 16.60
C SER A 314 8.48 2.88 15.68
N LEU A 315 8.42 3.66 14.61
CA LEU A 315 9.63 3.99 13.83
C LEU A 315 10.27 5.27 14.39
N SER A 316 11.54 5.19 14.76
CA SER A 316 12.41 6.37 14.90
C SER A 316 13.71 6.12 14.15
N PHE A 317 14.19 7.14 13.43
CA PHE A 317 15.31 7.00 12.49
C PHE A 317 16.62 7.38 13.19
N VAL A 318 17.61 6.48 13.12
CA VAL A 318 18.99 6.75 13.52
C VAL A 318 19.88 6.59 12.30
N ILE A 319 20.60 7.64 11.93
CA ILE A 319 21.58 7.61 10.84
C ILE A 319 22.95 7.33 11.45
N SER A 320 23.53 6.16 11.16
CA SER A 320 24.92 5.86 11.51
C SER A 320 25.84 6.21 10.34
N GLU A 321 26.72 7.18 10.51
CA GLU A 321 27.81 7.46 9.56
C GLU A 321 29.09 6.76 10.02
N LYS A 322 29.78 6.10 9.08
CA LYS A 322 31.10 5.54 9.34
C LYS A 322 32.16 6.53 8.87
N ASP A 323 32.99 6.99 9.78
CA ASP A 323 34.06 7.91 9.42
C ASP A 323 35.21 7.18 8.70
N PRO A 324 36.15 7.92 8.07
CA PRO A 324 37.26 7.30 7.35
C PRO A 324 38.21 6.45 8.20
N SER A 325 38.15 6.55 9.54
CA SER A 325 38.88 5.72 10.49
C SER A 325 38.14 4.44 10.89
N GLY A 326 36.91 4.25 10.39
CA GLY A 326 36.09 3.09 10.69
C GLY A 326 35.25 3.22 11.96
N ASN A 327 35.22 4.40 12.60
CA ASN A 327 34.39 4.63 13.77
C ASN A 327 32.97 5.01 13.35
N HIS A 328 31.99 4.51 14.10
CA HIS A 328 30.57 4.77 13.87
C HIS A 328 30.12 6.01 14.65
N ARG A 329 29.45 6.94 13.98
CA ARG A 329 28.75 8.07 14.60
C ARG A 329 27.25 7.91 14.36
N ASN A 330 26.51 7.66 15.44
CA ASN A 330 25.06 7.52 15.40
C ASN A 330 24.41 8.88 15.63
N ARG A 331 23.52 9.29 14.72
CA ARG A 331 22.73 10.51 14.82
C ARG A 331 21.26 10.14 14.90
N ARG A 332 20.67 10.28 16.09
CA ARG A 332 19.23 10.06 16.31
C ARG A 332 18.47 11.29 15.85
N MET A 333 17.56 11.13 14.89
CA MET A 333 16.65 12.20 14.53
C MET A 333 15.46 12.16 15.47
N ILE A 334 15.41 13.11 16.40
CA ILE A 334 14.24 13.38 17.22
C ILE A 334 13.53 14.57 16.56
N ALA A 335 12.24 14.44 16.27
CA ALA A 335 11.46 15.59 15.83
C ALA A 335 11.58 16.69 16.90
N PRO A 336 11.91 17.95 16.54
CA PRO A 336 11.88 19.01 17.53
C PRO A 336 10.46 19.10 18.09
N PRO A 337 10.28 19.32 19.41
CA PRO A 337 8.96 19.53 19.97
C PRO A 337 8.29 20.72 19.24
N PRO A 338 6.94 20.72 19.15
CA PRO A 338 6.22 21.81 18.52
C PRO A 338 6.65 23.12 19.18
N ARG A 339 7.07 24.10 18.37
CA ARG A 339 7.32 25.45 18.88
C ARG A 339 5.99 26.06 19.25
N ASP A 340 5.81 26.38 20.53
CA ASP A 340 4.72 27.24 20.98
C ASP A 340 4.81 28.58 20.24
N SER A 341 3.81 28.86 19.41
CA SER A 341 3.68 30.14 18.72
C SER A 341 3.11 31.18 19.69
N SER A 342 3.94 31.64 20.62
CA SER A 342 3.73 32.93 21.26
C SER A 342 5.06 33.57 21.65
N THR A 343 5.53 34.52 20.85
CA THR A 343 5.96 35.84 21.33
C THR A 343 6.33 36.74 20.15
N ASN A 344 5.65 37.87 20.10
CA ASN A 344 5.95 39.02 19.26
C ASN A 344 7.38 39.50 19.49
N HIS A 345 8.15 39.78 18.43
CA HIS A 345 9.13 40.86 18.47
C HIS A 345 9.26 41.61 17.14
N THR A 346 8.80 42.85 17.26
CA THR A 346 9.09 44.11 16.56
C THR A 346 10.34 44.14 15.68
N LEU A 347 10.14 44.55 14.43
CA LEU A 347 11.17 44.98 13.49
C LEU A 347 11.78 46.33 13.90
N ALA A 348 13.10 46.44 13.84
CA ALA A 348 13.81 47.71 13.67
C ALA A 348 14.96 47.54 12.67
N PRO A 349 15.22 48.52 11.78
CA PRO A 349 16.18 48.39 10.69
C PRO A 349 17.58 48.84 11.14
N ARG A 350 18.65 48.25 10.58
CA ARG A 350 19.97 48.86 10.60
C ARG A 350 20.75 48.70 9.31
N HIS A 351 21.52 49.76 9.10
CA HIS A 351 22.23 50.24 7.94
C HIS A 351 23.43 49.41 7.48
N SER A 352 23.76 49.66 6.22
CA SER A 352 25.03 49.49 5.51
C SER A 352 26.25 50.09 6.21
N GLU A 353 27.38 49.40 6.12
CA GLU A 353 28.77 49.87 5.84
C GLU A 353 29.69 48.63 5.90
N SER A 354 30.43 48.25 4.85
CA SER A 354 31.69 48.81 4.33
C SER A 354 32.96 48.22 4.96
N SER A 355 33.89 47.84 4.07
CA SER A 355 35.34 47.66 4.21
C SER A 355 35.94 46.29 4.59
N ASP A 356 36.64 45.78 3.57
CA ASP A 356 37.93 45.08 3.54
C ASP A 356 38.62 44.66 4.85
N HIS A 357 38.98 43.38 4.94
CA HIS A 357 40.40 42.97 4.85
C HIS A 357 40.52 41.44 4.75
N ARG A 358 41.20 40.97 3.70
CA ARG A 358 41.67 39.58 3.53
C ARG A 358 42.85 39.28 4.47
N PRO A 359 42.97 38.03 4.92
CA PRO A 359 44.27 37.37 4.96
C PRO A 359 44.32 36.22 3.94
N VAL A 360 45.40 36.22 3.17
CA VAL A 360 45.82 35.15 2.26
C VAL A 360 46.15 33.92 3.11
N LEU A 361 45.30 32.89 3.07
CA LEU A 361 45.67 31.56 3.54
C LEU A 361 46.35 30.79 2.40
N LYS A 362 47.61 30.43 2.62
CA LYS A 362 48.41 29.56 1.76
C LYS A 362 47.72 28.20 1.63
N SER A 363 47.46 27.81 0.38
CA SER A 363 47.01 26.48 0.01
C SER A 363 48.12 25.45 0.27
N ALA A 364 47.98 24.67 1.35
CA ALA A 364 48.71 23.43 1.49
C ALA A 364 48.00 22.38 0.61
N GLU A 365 48.70 21.88 -0.40
CA GLU A 365 48.29 20.73 -1.21
C GLU A 365 48.03 19.54 -0.27
N ARG A 366 46.76 19.16 -0.13
CA ARG A 366 46.38 17.90 0.50
C ARG A 366 46.43 16.80 -0.57
N PRO A 367 47.07 15.66 -0.30
CA PRO A 367 47.08 14.55 -1.24
C PRO A 367 45.64 14.09 -1.49
N ALA A 368 45.29 13.92 -2.76
CA ALA A 368 44.01 13.41 -3.20
C ALA A 368 43.78 12.00 -2.64
N ARG A 369 43.08 11.91 -1.50
CA ARG A 369 42.54 10.64 -1.00
C ARG A 369 41.33 10.28 -1.86
N SER A 370 41.57 9.54 -2.93
CA SER A 370 40.55 8.84 -3.73
C SER A 370 39.99 7.63 -2.97
N GLY A 371 39.50 7.84 -1.75
CA GLY A 371 38.68 6.85 -1.05
C GLY A 371 37.23 7.07 -1.46
N LYS A 372 36.65 6.15 -2.25
CA LYS A 372 35.19 6.10 -2.43
C LYS A 372 34.55 6.08 -1.03
N ARG A 373 33.77 7.11 -0.69
CA ARG A 373 32.93 7.10 0.51
C ARG A 373 31.83 6.08 0.28
N THR A 374 31.96 4.91 0.88
CA THR A 374 30.87 3.94 0.95
C THR A 374 30.03 4.30 2.17
N VAL A 375 28.85 4.89 1.94
CA VAL A 375 27.87 5.07 3.00
C VAL A 375 27.18 3.71 3.19
N LYS A 376 27.49 3.00 4.27
CA LYS A 376 26.74 1.82 4.68
C LYS A 376 25.72 2.26 5.73
N MET A 377 24.44 2.12 5.39
CA MET A 377 23.33 2.45 6.25
C MET A 377 22.99 1.21 7.09
N LEU A 378 23.25 1.26 8.39
CA LEU A 378 22.90 0.19 9.34
C LEU A 378 21.60 0.57 10.03
N ILE A 379 20.57 -0.24 9.87
CA ILE A 379 19.26 -0.03 10.50
C ILE A 379 19.15 -1.01 11.67
N GLN A 380 19.12 -0.50 12.90
CA GLN A 380 19.02 -1.31 14.11
C GLN A 380 17.71 -1.01 14.82
N VAL A 381 16.92 -2.04 15.08
CA VAL A 381 15.52 -1.95 15.54
C VAL A 381 15.44 -2.29 17.03
N HIS A 382 14.83 -1.42 17.83
CA HIS A 382 14.50 -1.68 19.23
C HIS A 382 13.06 -1.20 19.51
N GLY A 383 12.25 -2.01 20.19
CA GLY A 383 10.84 -1.71 20.45
C GLY A 383 10.46 -1.75 21.94
N THR A 384 9.52 -0.90 22.33
CA THR A 384 8.74 -0.99 23.57
C THR A 384 7.26 -0.84 23.21
N ALA A 385 6.41 -1.75 23.71
CA ALA A 385 4.99 -1.84 23.36
C ALA A 385 4.12 -0.85 24.17
N ARG A 386 3.08 -0.30 23.54
CA ARG A 386 1.94 0.31 24.26
C ARG A 386 0.72 -0.61 24.12
N PRO A 387 0.06 -1.03 25.21
CA PRO A 387 -1.11 -1.87 25.12
C PRO A 387 -2.38 -1.05 24.82
N TYR A 388 -3.16 -1.52 23.84
CA TYR A 388 -4.56 -1.12 23.68
C TYR A 388 -5.39 -1.77 24.80
N ARG A 389 -6.12 -0.95 25.57
CA ARG A 389 -6.89 -1.40 26.75
C ARG A 389 -8.09 -2.26 26.33
N ARG A 390 -8.08 -3.54 26.70
CA ARG A 390 -9.29 -4.27 27.11
C ARG A 390 -9.32 -4.35 28.64
N PRO A 391 -10.49 -4.25 29.32
CA PRO A 391 -10.62 -4.73 30.69
C PRO A 391 -10.59 -6.26 30.64
N ILE A 392 -9.40 -6.84 30.83
CA ILE A 392 -9.26 -8.27 31.07
C ILE A 392 -9.42 -8.48 32.58
N GLY A 393 -10.33 -9.38 32.94
CA GLY A 393 -10.57 -9.81 34.32
C GLY A 393 -9.30 -10.22 35.04
N SER A 394 -9.31 -10.00 36.34
CA SER A 394 -8.24 -10.18 37.32
C SER A 394 -7.28 -11.36 37.04
N GLY A 395 -6.13 -11.06 36.43
CA GLY A 395 -4.93 -11.87 36.46
C GLY A 395 -3.78 -11.00 36.97
N LYS A 396 -3.18 -11.39 38.11
CA LYS A 396 -2.18 -10.60 38.84
C LYS A 396 -0.97 -10.26 37.97
N VAL A 397 -0.68 -8.97 37.80
CA VAL A 397 0.61 -8.48 37.28
C VAL A 397 1.39 -7.88 38.45
N LEU A 398 2.57 -8.44 38.71
CA LEU A 398 3.56 -7.89 39.63
C LEU A 398 4.30 -6.75 38.92
N LEU A 399 4.20 -5.53 39.45
CA LEU A 399 5.04 -4.40 39.07
C LEU A 399 6.22 -4.33 40.04
N ALA A 400 7.44 -4.19 39.50
CA ALA A 400 8.56 -3.65 40.25
C ALA A 400 8.71 -2.16 39.87
N PRO A 401 8.90 -1.26 40.86
CA PRO A 401 9.05 0.18 40.64
C PRO A 401 10.50 0.51 40.28
N ASP A 402 10.71 1.56 39.48
CA ASP A 402 11.62 2.67 39.80
C ASP A 402 11.84 3.59 38.59
N ALA A 403 12.06 4.88 38.90
CA ALA A 403 12.40 6.02 38.04
C ALA A 403 11.22 6.81 37.39
N LEU A 404 10.46 7.48 38.28
CA LEU A 404 9.98 8.85 38.08
C LEU A 404 11.07 9.83 38.53
N GLU A 405 11.42 10.82 37.70
CA GLU A 405 11.82 12.19 38.09
C GLU A 405 11.31 13.11 36.96
N GLU A 406 10.20 13.83 37.17
CA GLU A 406 10.09 15.30 37.38
C GLU A 406 10.79 16.13 36.28
N VAL A 407 10.09 16.92 35.45
CA VAL A 407 9.13 18.01 35.75
C VAL A 407 7.88 17.96 34.87
#